data_AF-A0A381TNB6-F1
#
_entry.id   AF-A0A381TNB6-F1
#
_cell.length_a   1.000
_cell.length_b   1.000
_cell.length_c   1.000
_cell.angle_alpha   90.00
_cell.angle_beta   90.00
_cell.angle_gamma   90.00
#
_symmetry.space_group_name_H-M   'P 1'
#
loop_
_entity.id
_entity.type
_entity.pdbx_description
1 polymer ?
#
loop_
_entity_poly.entity_id
_entity_poly.type
_entity_poly.pdbx_seq_one_letter_code
_entity_poly.pdbx_strand_id
1 'polypeptide(L)'
;MGTGFRKGVFWKDIGVVNKKTGEPLIKLSGGAKKRLESIIPINYSANIQLTVTDDFPWAQAQVIIEAISESEYSEINFMNERESIG
;
A
#
# COMPACT_ATOMS: atom_id res chain seq x y z
N MET A 1 -6.87 6.11 3.67
CA MET A 1 -7.31 7.23 2.79
C MET A 1 -8.27 8.23 3.45
N GLY A 2 -9.11 7.82 4.41
CA GLY A 2 -9.84 8.76 5.29
C GLY A 2 -10.99 9.54 4.65
N THR A 3 -11.42 9.20 3.44
CA THR A 3 -12.48 9.90 2.71
C THR A 3 -13.74 9.05 2.48
N GLY A 4 -13.70 7.74 2.73
CA GLY A 4 -14.65 6.79 2.13
C GLY A 4 -14.61 6.81 0.60
N PHE A 5 -15.68 6.35 -0.07
CA PHE A 5 -15.89 6.46 -1.53
C PHE A 5 -16.37 7.86 -1.93
N ARG A 6 -15.64 8.87 -1.49
CA ARG A 6 -15.93 10.28 -1.75
C ARG A 6 -14.62 10.99 -2.07
N LYS A 7 -14.70 12.22 -2.59
CA LYS A 7 -13.53 13.02 -3.01
C LYS A 7 -12.66 12.33 -4.07
N GLY A 8 -13.30 11.66 -5.03
CA GLY A 8 -12.63 11.08 -6.21
C GLY A 8 -11.94 9.74 -5.99
N VAL A 9 -12.01 9.14 -4.80
CA VAL A 9 -11.48 7.80 -4.52
C VAL A 9 -12.60 6.76 -4.68
N PHE A 10 -12.40 5.78 -5.55
CA PHE A 10 -13.35 4.70 -5.80
C PHE A 10 -12.76 3.32 -5.51
N TRP A 11 -13.60 2.30 -5.26
CA TRP A 11 -13.13 0.91 -5.06
C TRP A 11 -12.21 0.43 -6.18
N LYS A 12 -12.57 0.71 -7.44
CA LYS A 12 -11.78 0.34 -8.62
C LYS A 12 -10.36 0.92 -8.63
N ASP A 13 -10.11 1.97 -7.85
CA ASP A 13 -8.82 2.63 -7.77
C ASP A 13 -7.87 1.91 -6.78
N ILE A 14 -8.37 0.96 -5.98
CA ILE A 14 -7.62 0.22 -4.95
C ILE A 14 -7.54 -1.25 -5.39
N GLY A 15 -6.45 -1.62 -6.06
CA GLY A 15 -6.17 -3.01 -6.43
C GLY A 15 -5.37 -3.73 -5.35
N VAL A 16 -5.61 -5.02 -5.16
CA VAL A 16 -4.71 -5.93 -4.44
C VAL A 16 -3.98 -6.77 -5.48
N VAL A 17 -2.65 -6.78 -5.41
CA VAL A 17 -1.78 -7.59 -6.25
C VAL A 17 -0.87 -8.42 -5.35
N ASN A 18 -0.50 -9.62 -5.76
CA ASN A 18 0.41 -10.44 -4.96
C ASN A 18 1.84 -10.23 -5.46
N LYS A 19 2.79 -10.03 -4.54
CA LYS A 19 4.22 -10.17 -4.84
C LYS A 19 4.51 -11.61 -5.27
N LYS A 20 5.67 -11.83 -5.90
CA LYS A 20 6.15 -13.19 -6.24
C LYS A 20 6.24 -14.11 -5.02
N THR A 21 6.49 -13.54 -3.85
CA THR A 21 6.55 -14.22 -2.55
C THR A 21 5.16 -14.61 -2.01
N GLY A 22 4.07 -14.20 -2.67
CA GLY A 22 2.70 -14.43 -2.22
C GLY A 22 2.14 -13.35 -1.29
N GLU A 23 2.99 -12.44 -0.80
CA GLU A 23 2.56 -11.33 0.06
C GLU A 23 1.60 -10.38 -0.69
N PRO A 24 0.45 -10.02 -0.10
CA PRO A 24 -0.51 -9.12 -0.72
C PRO A 24 0.00 -7.67 -0.67
N LEU A 25 -0.20 -6.94 -1.75
CA LEU A 25 0.25 -5.56 -1.91
C LEU A 25 -0.85 -4.69 -2.51
N ILE A 26 -0.98 -3.46 -1.99
CA ILE A 26 -1.93 -2.49 -2.51
C ILE A 26 -1.32 -1.77 -3.72
N LYS A 27 -2.01 -1.84 -4.86
CA LYS A 27 -1.72 -1.04 -6.06
C LYS A 27 -2.79 0.03 -6.23
N LEU A 28 -2.44 1.27 -5.87
CA LEU A 28 -3.34 2.41 -6.05
C LEU A 28 -3.25 2.99 -7.47
N SER A 29 -4.40 3.41 -7.97
CA SER A 29 -4.55 4.12 -9.25
C SER A 29 -5.53 5.28 -9.10
N GLY A 30 -5.83 5.98 -10.19
CA GLY A 30 -6.91 6.97 -10.24
C GLY A 30 -6.86 8.02 -9.13
N GLY A 31 -7.99 8.28 -8.50
CA GLY A 31 -8.08 9.26 -7.42
C GLY A 31 -7.50 8.78 -6.09
N ALA A 32 -7.43 7.47 -5.86
CA ALA A 32 -6.75 6.93 -4.68
C ALA A 32 -5.27 7.30 -4.67
N LYS A 33 -4.57 7.10 -5.80
CA LYS A 33 -3.16 7.47 -5.93
C LYS A 33 -2.93 8.96 -5.71
N LYS A 34 -3.70 9.82 -6.40
CA LYS A 34 -3.61 11.29 -6.25
C LYS A 34 -3.87 11.73 -4.80
N ARG A 35 -4.84 11.10 -4.13
CA ARG A 35 -5.13 11.40 -2.73
C ARG A 35 -3.97 11.01 -1.83
N LEU A 36 -3.32 9.87 -2.09
CA LEU A 36 -2.16 9.42 -1.32
C LEU A 36 -0.99 10.40 -1.48
N GLU A 37 -0.69 10.79 -2.72
CA GLU A 37 0.34 11.79 -3.03
C GLU A 37 0.05 13.14 -2.34
N SER A 38 -1.23 13.54 -2.24
CA SER A 38 -1.61 14.81 -1.59
C SER A 38 -1.44 14.86 -0.07
N ILE A 39 -1.33 13.70 0.61
CA ILE A 39 -1.18 13.64 2.07
C ILE A 39 0.25 13.36 2.51
N ILE A 40 1.10 12.91 1.60
CA ILE A 40 2.49 12.60 1.91
C ILE A 40 3.28 13.92 1.94
N PRO A 41 4.01 14.19 3.02
CA PRO A 41 4.90 15.35 3.09
C PRO A 41 6.02 15.29 2.05
N ILE A 42 6.63 16.44 1.76
CA ILE A 42 7.78 16.49 0.87
C ILE A 42 8.97 15.69 1.44
N ASN A 43 9.72 15.00 0.58
CA ASN A 43 10.83 14.10 0.95
C ASN A 43 10.44 12.85 1.76
N TYR A 44 9.15 12.52 1.76
CA TYR A 44 8.64 11.25 2.27
C TYR A 44 8.05 10.43 1.13
N SER A 45 8.10 9.12 1.30
CA SER A 45 7.47 8.13 0.44
C SER A 45 6.42 7.34 1.22
N ALA A 46 5.39 6.87 0.52
CA ALA A 46 4.37 6.03 1.13
C ALA A 46 4.87 4.59 1.25
N ASN A 47 4.87 4.04 2.45
CA ASN A 47 4.88 2.60 2.62
C ASN A 47 3.47 2.12 3.00
N ILE A 48 2.99 1.09 2.30
CA ILE A 48 1.63 0.56 2.47
C ILE A 48 1.75 -0.91 2.83
N GLN A 49 1.33 -1.23 4.05
CA GLN A 49 1.30 -2.59 4.56
C GLN A 49 -0.14 -3.10 4.52
N LEU A 50 -0.34 -4.28 3.94
CA LEU A 50 -1.63 -4.94 3.83
C LEU A 50 -1.57 -6.31 4.50
N THR A 51 -2.43 -6.52 5.47
CA THR A 51 -2.65 -7.83 6.09
C THR A 51 -4.06 -8.28 5.79
N VAL A 52 -4.21 -9.50 5.28
CA VAL A 52 -5.51 -10.11 5.00
C VAL A 52 -5.64 -11.42 5.76
N THR A 53 -6.80 -11.64 6.36
CA THR A 53 -7.16 -12.87 7.06
C THR A 53 -8.52 -13.32 6.55
N ASP A 54 -8.64 -14.60 6.23
CA ASP A 54 -9.88 -15.23 5.75
C ASP A 54 -10.11 -16.49 6.59
N ASP A 55 -11.13 -16.45 7.45
CA ASP A 55 -11.56 -17.57 8.29
C ASP A 55 -13.08 -17.68 8.26
N PHE A 56 -13.60 -18.78 7.73
CA PHE A 56 -15.03 -18.90 7.42
C PHE A 56 -15.91 -18.73 8.66
N PRO A 57 -16.93 -17.85 8.64
CA PRO A 57 -17.52 -17.18 7.46
C PRO A 57 -17.02 -15.74 7.17
N TRP A 58 -15.93 -15.29 7.79
CA TRP A 58 -15.50 -13.89 7.75
C TRP A 58 -14.14 -13.69 7.08
N ALA A 59 -14.01 -12.56 6.41
CA ALA A 59 -12.72 -12.07 5.94
C ALA A 59 -12.48 -10.66 6.49
N GLN A 60 -11.21 -10.38 6.77
CA GLN A 60 -10.74 -9.10 7.28
C GLN A 60 -9.50 -8.66 6.51
N ALA A 61 -9.42 -7.36 6.21
CA ALA A 61 -8.21 -6.74 5.72
C ALA A 61 -7.87 -5.51 6.58
N GLN A 62 -6.60 -5.37 6.94
CA GLN A 62 -6.06 -4.20 7.62
C GLN A 62 -5.02 -3.54 6.72
N VAL A 63 -5.10 -2.21 6.62
CA VAL A 63 -4.17 -1.41 5.80
C VAL A 63 -3.56 -0.34 6.68
N ILE A 64 -2.23 -0.34 6.75
CA ILE A 64 -1.43 0.70 7.40
C ILE A 64 -0.73 1.49 6.29
N ILE A 65 -0.85 2.81 6.35
CA ILE A 65 -0.18 3.72 5.44
C ILE A 65 0.70 4.62 6.29
N GLU A 66 2.00 4.54 6.07
CA GLU A 66 3.00 5.34 6.75
C GLU A 66 3.77 6.20 5.74
N ALA A 67 4.17 7.39 6.20
CA ALA A 67 5.09 8.23 5.46
C ALA A 67 6.48 7.96 6.04
N ILE A 68 7.36 7.35 5.25
CA ILE A 68 8.76 7.11 5.62
C ILE A 68 9.69 8.01 4.83
N SER A 69 10.84 8.36 5.41
CA SER A 69 11.80 9.24 4.73
C SER A 69 12.33 8.56 3.46
N GLU A 70 12.74 9.36 2.48
CA GLU A 70 13.28 8.82 1.22
C GLU A 70 14.52 7.93 1.42
N SER A 71 15.33 8.22 2.45
CA SER A 71 16.45 7.37 2.87
C SER A 71 16.00 6.00 3.35
N GLU A 72 15.01 5.95 4.26
CA GLU A 72 14.46 4.69 4.79
C GLU A 72 13.76 3.88 3.69
N TYR A 73 13.05 4.56 2.78
CA TYR A 73 12.36 3.93 1.65
C TYR A 73 13.36 3.21 0.72
N SER A 74 14.49 3.84 0.43
CA SER A 74 15.55 3.27 -0.40
C SER A 74 16.18 2.03 0.24
N GLU A 75 16.43 2.05 1.56
CA GLU A 75 16.96 0.90 2.29
C GLU A 75 15.99 -0.29 2.30
N ILE A 76 14.70 -0.05 2.55
CA ILE A 76 13.67 -1.09 2.57
C ILE A 76 13.53 -1.76 1.20
N ASN A 77 13.51 -0.97 0.11
CA ASN A 77 13.42 -1.54 -1.24
C ASN A 77 14.65 -2.36 -1.60
N PHE A 78 15.84 -1.90 -1.21
CA PHE A 78 17.07 -2.64 -1.43
C PHE A 78 17.09 -4.00 -0.69
N MET A 79 16.54 -4.04 0.53
CA MET A 79 16.40 -5.28 1.30
C MET A 79 15.38 -6.24 0.64
N ASN A 80 14.22 -5.72 0.24
CA ASN A 80 13.17 -6.51 -0.42
C ASN A 80 13.64 -7.13 -1.74
N GLU A 81 14.44 -6.41 -2.52
CA GLU A 81 15.01 -6.94 -3.76
C GLU A 81 15.94 -8.13 -3.49
N ARG A 82 16.69 -8.13 -2.38
CA ARG A 82 17.56 -9.26 -2.01
C ARG A 82 16.79 -10.49 -1.59
N GLU A 83 15.70 -10.32 -0.84
CA GLU A 83 14.86 -11.43 -0.40
C GLU A 83 14.09 -12.09 -1.55
N SER A 84 13.81 -11.36 -2.65
CA SER A 84 13.11 -11.89 -3.82
C SER A 84 13.98 -12.76 -4.76
N ILE A 85 15.28 -12.90 -4.51
CA ILE A 85 16.22 -13.68 -5.34
C ILE A 85 16.51 -15.06 -4.69
N GLY A 86 15.93 -15.33 -3.52
CA GLY A 86 15.98 -16.62 -2.81
C GLY A 86 14.96 -17.63 -3.30
#